data_AF-A0A345ZM12-F1
#
_entry.id   AF-A0A345ZM12-F1
#
_cell.length_a   1.000
_cell.length_b   1.000
_cell.length_c   1.000
_cell.angle_alpha   90.00
_cell.angle_beta   90.00
_cell.angle_gamma   90.00
#
_symmetry.space_group_name_H-M   'P 1'
#
loop_
_entity.id
_entity.type
_entity.pdbx_description
1 polymer ?
#
loop_
_entity_poly.entity_id
_entity_poly.type
_entity_poly.pdbx_seq_one_letter_code
_entity_poly.pdbx_strand_id
1 'polypeptide(L)'
;MSRSRERGAACSQPLRGTARIVRRMQYFAFVERDANRHYSVTLPDFPGCVTEADSLVGITEAAQHAASAHLAACVTPLGKPMRAEMLPPSFETREGYWMLVDLSPVIAAYPPGVGW
;
A
#
# COMPACT_ATOMS: atom_id res chain seq x y z
N MET A 1 36.69 -11.51 55.19
CA MET A 1 36.18 -10.20 54.75
C MET A 1 35.93 -10.25 53.25
N SER A 2 34.67 -10.45 52.90
CA SER A 2 34.16 -10.69 51.56
C SER A 2 34.00 -9.36 50.81
N ARG A 3 34.52 -9.25 49.59
CA ARG A 3 34.09 -8.22 48.63
C ARG A 3 33.49 -8.91 47.41
N SER A 4 32.16 -9.00 47.43
CA SER A 4 31.34 -9.36 46.28
C SER A 4 31.64 -8.38 45.15
N ARG A 5 32.02 -8.92 44.00
CA ARG A 5 32.17 -8.18 42.74
C ARG A 5 30.78 -8.17 42.10
N GLU A 6 30.01 -7.12 42.38
CA GLU A 6 28.72 -6.88 41.72
C GLU A 6 28.96 -6.71 40.22
N ARG A 7 28.62 -7.76 39.45
CA ARG A 7 28.41 -7.63 38.01
C ARG A 7 27.07 -6.93 37.83
N GLY A 8 27.09 -5.61 37.78
CA GLY A 8 25.97 -4.85 37.23
C GLY A 8 25.72 -5.32 35.81
N ALA A 9 24.60 -6.03 35.60
CA ALA A 9 24.11 -6.35 34.29
C ALA A 9 23.91 -5.03 33.53
N ALA A 10 24.78 -4.75 32.57
CA ALA A 10 24.51 -3.75 31.55
C ALA A 10 23.34 -4.30 30.72
N CYS A 11 22.12 -4.05 31.20
CA CYS A 11 20.91 -4.23 30.44
C CYS A 11 21.07 -3.31 29.23
N SER A 12 21.43 -3.91 28.10
CA SER A 12 21.60 -3.24 26.81
C SER A 12 20.36 -2.39 26.58
N GLN A 13 20.53 -1.07 26.63
CA GLN A 13 19.46 -0.13 26.29
C GLN A 13 18.95 -0.50 24.91
N PRO A 14 17.62 -0.64 24.70
CA PRO A 14 17.10 -0.83 23.36
C PRO A 14 17.52 0.40 22.55
N LEU A 15 18.21 0.15 21.44
CA LEU A 15 18.60 1.17 20.49
C LEU A 15 17.36 2.03 20.22
N ARG A 16 17.43 3.32 20.57
CA ARG A 16 16.41 4.32 20.22
C ARG A 16 16.04 4.06 18.78
N GLY A 17 14.78 3.66 18.58
CA GLY A 17 14.29 3.12 17.33
C GLY A 17 14.78 3.97 16.17
N THR A 18 15.66 3.38 15.36
CA THR A 18 15.91 3.87 14.02
C THR A 18 14.53 3.91 13.40
N ALA A 19 13.97 5.10 13.17
CA ALA A 19 12.72 5.23 12.46
C ALA A 19 12.90 4.43 11.17
N ARG A 20 12.22 3.27 11.06
CA ARG A 20 12.23 2.50 9.84
C ARG A 20 11.72 3.48 8.80
N ILE A 21 12.57 3.91 7.87
CA ILE A 21 12.15 4.74 6.75
C ILE A 21 11.21 3.85 5.95
N VAL A 22 9.94 3.83 6.32
CA VAL A 22 8.89 3.21 5.53
C VAL A 22 8.76 4.14 4.34
N ARG A 23 9.38 3.75 3.22
CA ARG A 23 9.15 4.44 1.96
C ARG A 23 7.65 4.39 1.72
N ARG A 24 7.00 5.55 1.71
CA ARG A 24 5.58 5.61 1.33
C ARG A 24 5.46 5.13 -0.11
N MET A 25 4.65 4.11 -0.32
CA MET A 25 4.38 3.52 -1.63
C MET A 25 2.99 3.98 -2.06
N GLN A 26 2.99 5.07 -2.82
CA GLN A 26 1.76 5.65 -3.37
C GLN A 26 1.52 5.10 -4.77
N TYR A 27 0.27 4.76 -5.04
CA TYR A 27 -0.18 4.21 -6.31
C TYR A 27 -1.31 5.07 -6.86
N PHE A 28 -1.38 5.18 -8.19
CA PHE A 28 -2.50 5.83 -8.83
C PHE A 28 -3.73 4.94 -8.75
N ALA A 29 -4.87 5.55 -8.45
CA ALA A 29 -6.18 4.95 -8.55
C ALA A 29 -7.07 5.88 -9.37
N PHE A 30 -7.78 5.32 -10.35
CA PHE A 30 -8.80 6.05 -11.08
C PHE A 30 -10.14 5.86 -10.38
N VAL A 31 -10.78 6.95 -10.00
CA VAL A 31 -12.07 6.93 -9.31
C VAL A 31 -13.15 7.45 -10.24
N GLU A 32 -14.21 6.67 -10.39
CA GLU A 32 -15.43 7.06 -11.08
C GLU A 32 -16.57 7.08 -10.08
N ARG A 33 -17.60 7.87 -10.40
CA ARG A 33 -18.82 7.93 -9.62
C ARG A 33 -20.00 7.59 -10.50
N ASP A 34 -20.80 6.63 -10.08
CA ASP A 34 -22.00 6.24 -10.81
C ASP A 34 -23.20 7.13 -10.45
N ALA A 35 -24.33 6.90 -11.15
CA ALA A 35 -25.58 7.61 -10.91
C ALA A 35 -26.17 7.37 -9.51
N ASN A 36 -25.84 6.25 -8.87
CA ASN A 36 -26.28 5.88 -7.52
C ASN A 36 -25.38 6.47 -6.43
N ARG A 37 -24.36 7.25 -6.79
CA ARG A 37 -23.36 7.85 -5.91
C ARG A 37 -22.35 6.86 -5.33
N HIS A 38 -22.24 5.66 -5.90
CA HIS A 38 -21.21 4.69 -5.57
C HIS A 38 -19.91 5.10 -6.27
N TYR A 39 -18.79 4.84 -5.62
CA TYR A 39 -17.47 5.11 -6.16
C TYR A 39 -16.85 3.81 -6.66
N SER A 40 -16.53 3.74 -7.95
CA SER A 40 -15.74 2.65 -8.51
C SER A 40 -14.28 3.07 -8.58
N VAL A 41 -13.38 2.18 -8.20
CA VAL A 41 -11.95 2.46 -8.04
C VAL A 41 -11.19 1.43 -8.85
N THR A 42 -10.43 1.89 -9.84
CA THR A 42 -9.57 1.03 -10.67
C THR A 42 -8.11 1.27 -10.33
N LEU A 43 -7.37 0.18 -10.09
CA LEU A 43 -5.94 0.23 -9.80
C LEU A 43 -5.13 -0.24 -11.04
N PRO A 44 -4.58 0.67 -11.87
CA PRO A 44 -3.89 0.30 -13.10
C PRO A 44 -2.63 -0.55 -12.88
N ASP A 45 -1.96 -0.41 -11.74
CA ASP A 45 -0.82 -1.25 -11.34
C ASP A 45 -1.20 -2.70 -11.00
N PHE A 46 -2.49 -2.98 -10.81
CA PHE A 46 -3.01 -4.29 -10.40
C PHE A 46 -4.07 -4.73 -11.44
N PRO A 47 -3.68 -5.42 -12.52
CA PRO A 47 -4.57 -5.73 -13.62
C PRO A 47 -5.85 -6.45 -13.17
N GLY A 48 -7.01 -5.94 -13.60
CA GLY A 48 -8.33 -6.47 -13.23
C GLY A 48 -8.79 -6.10 -11.81
N CYS A 49 -8.01 -5.33 -11.06
CA CYS A 49 -8.37 -4.89 -9.73
C CYS A 49 -9.27 -3.66 -9.80
N VAL A 50 -10.58 -3.91 -9.70
CA VAL A 50 -11.64 -2.91 -9.59
C VAL A 50 -12.41 -3.18 -8.29
N THR A 51 -12.64 -2.13 -7.51
CA THR A 51 -13.38 -2.22 -6.25
C THR A 51 -14.35 -1.06 -6.12
N GLU A 52 -15.29 -1.17 -5.20
CA GLU A 52 -16.32 -0.16 -4.98
C GLU A 52 -16.32 0.33 -3.53
N ALA A 53 -16.75 1.58 -3.34
CA ALA A 53 -16.94 2.17 -2.02
C ALA A 53 -18.17 3.09 -2.04
N ASP A 54 -18.92 3.11 -0.93
CA ASP A 54 -20.10 3.98 -0.77
C ASP A 54 -19.73 5.42 -0.37
N SER A 55 -18.46 5.66 -0.03
CA SER A 55 -17.97 6.97 0.40
C SER A 55 -16.54 7.23 -0.02
N LEU A 56 -16.19 8.52 -0.17
CA LEU A 56 -14.83 8.96 -0.45
C LEU A 56 -13.82 8.49 0.60
N VAL A 57 -14.25 8.43 1.87
CA VAL A 57 -13.42 7.96 2.98
C VAL A 57 -13.10 6.47 2.82
N GLY A 58 -14.07 5.67 2.33
CA GLY A 58 -13.92 4.25 2.13
C GLY A 58 -13.07 3.84 0.92
N ILE A 59 -12.84 4.74 -0.05
CA ILE A 59 -12.06 4.44 -1.28
C ILE A 59 -10.67 3.90 -0.95
N THR A 60 -9.98 4.52 0.02
CA THR A 60 -8.62 4.12 0.37
C THR A 60 -8.59 2.71 0.97
N GLU A 61 -9.52 2.41 1.88
CA GLU A 61 -9.64 1.08 2.49
C GLU A 61 -10.03 0.02 1.45
N ALA A 62 -10.99 0.34 0.58
CA ALA A 62 -11.41 -0.54 -0.52
C ALA A 62 -10.25 -0.85 -1.46
N ALA A 63 -9.45 0.15 -1.84
CA ALA A 63 -8.28 -0.03 -2.69
C ALA A 63 -7.20 -0.88 -2.00
N GLN A 64 -6.96 -0.68 -0.70
CA GLN A 64 -6.02 -1.49 0.07
C GLN A 64 -6.45 -2.96 0.14
N HIS A 65 -7.73 -3.23 0.42
CA HIS A 65 -8.27 -4.59 0.42
C HIS A 65 -8.16 -5.26 -0.95
N ALA A 66 -8.52 -4.54 -2.02
CA ALA A 66 -8.47 -5.07 -3.37
C ALA A 66 -7.01 -5.39 -3.80
N ALA A 67 -6.06 -4.49 -3.50
CA ALA A 67 -4.64 -4.74 -3.72
C ALA A 67 -4.11 -5.93 -2.91
N SER A 68 -4.53 -6.06 -1.64
CA SER A 68 -4.15 -7.20 -0.79
C SER A 68 -4.68 -8.53 -1.34
N ALA A 69 -5.94 -8.56 -1.78
CA ALA A 69 -6.55 -9.75 -2.39
C ALA A 69 -5.85 -10.13 -3.71
N HIS A 70 -5.51 -9.15 -4.55
CA HIS A 70 -4.76 -9.38 -5.78
C HIS A 70 -3.37 -9.97 -5.49
N LEU A 71 -2.62 -9.38 -4.55
CA LEU A 71 -1.28 -9.86 -4.16
C LEU A 71 -1.31 -11.24 -3.51
N ALA A 72 -2.35 -11.55 -2.73
CA ALA A 72 -2.54 -12.88 -2.16
C ALA A 72 -2.78 -13.96 -3.25
N ALA A 73 -3.39 -13.58 -4.37
CA ALA A 73 -3.73 -14.48 -5.48
C ALA A 73 -2.64 -14.55 -6.57
N CYS A 74 -1.73 -13.57 -6.63
CA CYS A 74 -0.70 -13.48 -7.67
C CYS A 74 0.68 -13.93 -7.16
N VAL A 75 1.29 -14.86 -7.90
CA VAL A 75 2.68 -15.33 -7.71
C VAL A 75 3.70 -14.35 -8.31
N THR A 76 3.23 -13.36 -9.09
CA THR A 76 4.13 -12.44 -9.80
C THR A 76 4.66 -11.36 -8.85
N PRO A 77 5.98 -11.09 -8.83
CA PRO A 77 6.55 -10.03 -8.02
C PRO A 77 5.96 -8.67 -8.39
N LEU A 78 5.62 -7.88 -7.37
CA LEU A 78 5.19 -6.51 -7.57
C LEU A 78 6.30 -5.67 -8.22
N GLY A 79 5.95 -5.00 -9.33
CA GLY A 79 6.84 -4.07 -10.03
C GLY A 79 7.03 -2.75 -9.28
N LYS A 80 7.75 -1.81 -9.91
CA LYS A 80 7.78 -0.41 -9.43
C LYS A 80 6.41 0.23 -9.68
N PRO A 81 5.91 1.09 -8.79
CA PRO A 81 4.66 1.82 -9.01
C PRO A 81 4.68 2.57 -10.36
N MET A 82 3.55 2.55 -11.05
CA MET A 82 3.36 3.27 -12.30
C MET A 82 3.64 4.76 -12.10
N ARG A 83 4.38 5.34 -13.05
CA ARG A 83 4.64 6.77 -13.06
C ARG A 83 3.49 7.51 -13.74
N ALA A 84 3.31 8.79 -13.40
CA ALA A 84 2.25 9.62 -13.97
C ALA A 84 2.29 9.66 -15.52
N GLU A 85 3.48 9.63 -16.12
CA GLU A 85 3.64 9.69 -17.58
C GLU A 85 3.23 8.38 -18.29
N MET A 86 2.98 7.32 -17.53
CA MET A 86 2.58 6.00 -18.02
C MET A 86 1.10 5.69 -17.77
N LEU A 87 0.34 6.66 -17.22
CA LEU A 87 -1.08 6.46 -16.94
C LEU A 87 -1.84 6.17 -18.25
N PRO A 88 -2.76 5.18 -18.27
CA PRO A 88 -3.38 4.78 -19.51
C PRO A 88 -4.28 5.90 -20.08
N PRO A 89 -4.08 6.32 -21.35
CA PRO A 89 -4.87 7.40 -21.97
C PRO A 89 -6.38 7.11 -22.03
N SER A 90 -6.77 5.83 -21.99
CA SER A 90 -8.17 5.40 -21.98
C SER A 90 -8.98 5.92 -20.78
N PHE A 91 -8.32 6.35 -19.70
CA PHE A 91 -9.00 6.94 -18.55
C PHE A 91 -9.27 8.44 -18.72
N GLU A 92 -8.59 9.12 -19.64
CA GLU A 92 -8.79 10.57 -19.87
C GLU A 92 -10.15 10.89 -20.48
N THR A 93 -10.75 9.95 -21.21
CA THR A 93 -12.08 10.11 -21.81
C THR A 93 -13.22 9.70 -20.88
N ARG A 94 -12.92 9.20 -19.67
CA ARG A 94 -13.91 8.73 -18.69
C ARG A 94 -14.19 9.85 -17.68
N GLU A 95 -15.44 9.94 -17.22
CA GLU A 95 -15.81 10.87 -16.16
C GLU A 95 -15.31 10.35 -14.80
N GLY A 96 -14.17 10.86 -14.36
CA GLY A 96 -13.55 10.44 -13.11
C GLY A 96 -12.36 11.32 -12.74
N TYR A 97 -11.63 10.90 -11.72
CA TYR A 97 -10.42 11.60 -11.29
C TYR A 97 -9.35 10.64 -10.80
N TRP A 98 -8.10 11.07 -10.93
CA TRP A 98 -6.96 10.37 -10.36
C TRP A 98 -6.78 10.69 -8.88
N MET A 99 -6.47 9.69 -8.09
CA MET A 99 -6.10 9.81 -6.69
C MET A 99 -4.82 9.02 -6.41
N LEU A 100 -3.99 9.51 -5.49
CA LEU A 100 -2.87 8.74 -4.94
C LEU A 100 -3.35 8.00 -3.69
N VAL A 101 -3.26 6.68 -3.72
CA VAL A 101 -3.59 5.80 -2.60
C VAL A 101 -2.29 5.34 -1.94
N ASP A 102 -2.21 5.46 -0.62
CA ASP A 102 -1.11 4.87 0.15
C ASP A 102 -1.34 3.37 0.33
N LEU A 103 -0.55 2.55 -0.37
CA LEU A 103 -0.56 1.09 -0.23
C LEU A 103 0.61 0.58 0.60
N SER A 104 1.39 1.45 1.24
CA SER A 104 2.51 1.04 2.11
C SER A 104 2.12 -0.05 3.13
N PRO A 105 0.96 0.00 3.80
CA PRO A 105 0.55 -1.05 4.75
C PRO A 105 0.37 -2.41 4.08
N VAL A 106 -0.14 -2.44 2.85
CA VAL A 106 -0.38 -3.66 2.07
C VAL A 106 0.94 -4.21 1.54
N ILE A 107 1.76 -3.36 0.91
CA ILE A 107 3.04 -3.81 0.33
C ILE A 107 4.02 -4.27 1.41
N ALA A 108 3.94 -3.71 2.63
CA ALA A 108 4.74 -4.19 3.75
C ALA A 108 4.46 -5.67 4.11
N ALA A 109 3.26 -6.19 3.81
CA ALA A 109 2.92 -7.61 3.97
C ALA A 109 3.39 -8.48 2.79
N TYR A 110 3.60 -7.88 1.61
CA TYR A 110 4.05 -8.55 0.38
C TYR A 110 5.28 -7.83 -0.21
N PRO A 111 6.46 -7.93 0.42
CA PRO A 111 7.63 -7.16 0.01
C PRO A 111 8.04 -7.48 -1.44
N PRO A 112 8.32 -6.45 -2.27
CA PRO A 112 8.70 -6.65 -3.66
C PRO A 112 9.98 -7.48 -3.78
N GLY A 113 9.98 -8.46 -4.67
CA GLY A 113 11.11 -9.38 -4.91
C GLY A 113 11.09 -10.67 -4.08
N VAL A 114 10.08 -10.88 -3.23
CA VAL A 114 9.84 -12.19 -2.61
C VAL A 114 8.81 -12.91 -3.46
N GLY A 115 9.28 -13.78 -4.38
CA GLY A 115 8.41 -14.71 -5.08
C GLY A 115 7.79 -15.68 -4.06
N TRP A 116 6.48 -15.85 -4.12
CA TRP A 116 5.73 -16.86 -3.37
C TRP A 116 5.26 -17.94 -4.33
#